data_AF-A0A5E7L4C2-F1
#
_entry.id   AF-A0A5E7L4C2-F1
#
_cell.length_a   1.000
_cell.length_b   1.000
_cell.length_c   1.000
_cell.angle_alpha   90.00
_cell.angle_beta   90.00
_cell.angle_gamma   90.00
#
_symmetry.space_group_name_H-M   'P 1'
#
loop_
_entity.id
_entity.type
_entity.pdbx_description
1 polymer ?
#
loop_
_entity_poly.entity_id
_entity_poly.type
_entity_poly.pdbx_seq_one_letter_code
_entity_poly.pdbx_strand_id
1 'polypeptide(L)'
;MNRPVTEQDFRKPEFRGEKPEDYEFREDGAVVRKDRWQTAIHLIRCTVGPKGREFEIADVVKAVEQIAGNWHDADPEEDPGLPMIDLRLSCGTVLTRCERRSLPFTYHWEFGAIDFTSKDFGADVIEWQESPPVPAEPI
;
A
#
# COMPACT_ATOMS: atom_id res chain seq x y z
N MET A 1 -28.60 -17.13 -1.56
CA MET A 1 -29.98 -16.60 -1.52
C MET A 1 -29.93 -15.18 -2.05
N ASN A 2 -30.69 -14.83 -3.10
CA ASN A 2 -30.57 -13.52 -3.75
C ASN A 2 -31.95 -12.86 -3.88
N ARG A 3 -32.55 -12.46 -2.76
CA ARG A 3 -33.81 -11.70 -2.74
C ARG A 3 -33.53 -10.21 -2.57
N PRO A 4 -34.31 -9.31 -3.18
CA PRO A 4 -34.18 -7.88 -2.96
C PRO A 4 -34.41 -7.53 -1.48
N VAL A 5 -33.73 -6.47 -1.04
CA VAL A 5 -33.96 -5.83 0.25
C VAL A 5 -35.33 -5.14 0.23
N THR A 6 -36.07 -5.26 1.32
CA THR A 6 -37.41 -4.70 1.46
C THR A 6 -37.52 -3.85 2.72
N GLU A 7 -38.59 -3.05 2.81
CA GLU A 7 -38.95 -2.30 4.02
C GLU A 7 -39.00 -3.16 5.29
N GLN A 8 -39.32 -4.46 5.18
CA GLN A 8 -39.34 -5.35 6.33
C GLN A 8 -37.95 -5.57 6.94
N ASP A 9 -36.91 -5.50 6.11
CA ASP A 9 -35.52 -5.65 6.52
C ASP A 9 -35.00 -4.38 7.25
N PHE A 10 -35.70 -3.25 7.09
CA PHE A 10 -35.35 -1.92 7.63
C PHE A 10 -36.06 -1.59 8.94
N ARG A 11 -36.72 -2.56 9.58
CA ARG A 11 -37.51 -2.33 10.81
C ARG A 11 -36.67 -1.89 12.02
N LYS A 12 -35.34 -1.94 11.96
CA LYS A 12 -34.46 -1.44 13.01
C LYS A 12 -34.36 0.09 13.00
N PRO A 13 -34.18 0.74 14.17
CA PRO A 13 -34.05 2.20 14.25
C PRO A 13 -32.94 2.78 13.35
N GLU A 14 -31.84 2.05 13.15
CA GLU A 14 -30.68 2.47 12.36
C GLU A 14 -30.93 2.63 10.85
N PHE A 15 -32.03 2.10 10.32
CA PHE A 15 -32.37 2.16 8.89
C PHE A 15 -33.59 3.06 8.59
N ARG A 16 -34.03 3.85 9.56
CA ARG A 16 -35.18 4.75 9.38
C ARG A 16 -34.85 5.87 8.39
N GLY A 17 -35.66 6.00 7.35
CA GLY A 17 -35.52 7.05 6.33
C GLY A 17 -34.58 6.70 5.19
N GLU A 18 -33.95 5.53 5.24
CA GLU A 18 -33.16 4.97 4.15
C GLU A 18 -34.05 4.25 3.14
N LYS A 19 -33.64 4.20 1.88
CA LYS A 19 -34.42 3.52 0.82
C LYS A 19 -33.91 2.11 0.58
N PRO A 20 -34.76 1.08 0.60
CA PRO A 20 -34.33 -0.31 0.34
C PRO A 20 -33.62 -0.52 -0.99
N GLU A 21 -33.96 0.28 -2.02
CA GLU A 21 -33.35 0.21 -3.36
C GLU A 21 -31.85 0.53 -3.39
N ASP A 22 -31.35 1.26 -2.41
CA ASP A 22 -29.93 1.63 -2.28
C ASP A 22 -29.10 0.56 -1.57
N TYR A 23 -29.74 -0.53 -1.13
CA TYR A 23 -29.13 -1.56 -0.27
C TYR A 23 -29.25 -2.97 -0.85
N GLU A 24 -28.35 -3.83 -0.43
CA GLU A 24 -28.29 -5.24 -0.80
C GLU A 24 -27.86 -6.11 0.39
N PHE A 25 -28.10 -7.42 0.28
CA PHE A 25 -27.56 -8.39 1.22
C PHE A 25 -26.13 -8.76 0.84
N ARG A 26 -25.22 -8.66 1.80
CA ARG A 26 -23.90 -9.29 1.72
C ARG A 26 -24.03 -10.80 1.98
N GLU A 27 -23.00 -11.57 1.62
CA GLU A 27 -22.93 -13.03 1.81
C GLU A 27 -23.14 -13.48 3.26
N ASP A 28 -22.77 -12.64 4.23
CA ASP A 28 -22.99 -12.86 5.67
C ASP A 28 -24.43 -12.56 6.14
N GLY A 29 -25.31 -12.11 5.23
CA GLY A 29 -26.68 -11.72 5.53
C GLY A 29 -26.84 -10.27 6.02
N ALA A 30 -25.75 -9.50 6.09
CA ALA A 30 -25.82 -8.08 6.47
C ALA A 30 -26.46 -7.23 5.36
N VAL A 31 -27.32 -6.29 5.75
CA VAL A 31 -27.88 -5.27 4.85
C VAL A 31 -26.87 -4.14 4.73
N VAL A 32 -26.37 -3.91 3.52
CA VAL A 32 -25.31 -2.94 3.23
C VAL A 32 -25.66 -2.09 2.02
N ARG A 33 -25.15 -0.86 1.95
CA ARG A 33 -25.33 0.00 0.78
C ARG A 33 -24.64 -0.57 -0.46
N LYS A 34 -25.29 -0.45 -1.62
CA LYS A 34 -24.77 -0.91 -2.92
C LYS A 34 -23.52 -0.15 -3.36
N ASP A 35 -23.45 1.14 -3.08
CA ASP A 35 -22.35 2.02 -3.47
C ASP A 35 -21.18 2.04 -2.47
N ARG A 36 -21.18 1.14 -1.47
CA ARG A 36 -20.10 1.04 -0.47
C ARG A 36 -18.71 0.90 -1.12
N TRP A 37 -18.62 0.18 -2.23
CA TRP A 37 -17.37 -0.01 -2.96
C TRP A 37 -16.91 1.26 -3.64
N GLN A 38 -17.82 2.02 -4.25
CA GLN A 38 -17.51 3.32 -4.82
C GLN A 38 -17.02 4.29 -3.74
N THR A 39 -17.71 4.35 -2.60
CA THR A 39 -17.31 5.17 -1.44
C THR A 39 -15.92 4.78 -0.94
N ALA A 40 -15.63 3.48 -0.82
CA ALA A 40 -14.32 2.98 -0.39
C ALA A 40 -13.20 3.40 -1.36
N ILE A 41 -13.41 3.28 -2.67
CA ILE A 41 -12.43 3.70 -3.68
C ILE A 41 -12.18 5.21 -3.61
N HIS A 42 -13.22 6.03 -3.45
CA HIS A 42 -13.05 7.47 -3.26
C HIS A 42 -12.23 7.80 -2.00
N LEU A 43 -12.45 7.07 -0.90
CA LEU A 43 -11.70 7.26 0.34
C LEU A 43 -10.22 6.90 0.16
N ILE A 44 -9.92 5.71 -0.38
CA ILE A 44 -8.55 5.28 -0.67
C ILE A 44 -7.86 6.30 -1.56
N ARG A 45 -8.53 6.72 -2.63
CA ARG A 45 -8.04 7.74 -3.55
C ARG A 45 -7.70 9.06 -2.84
N CYS A 46 -8.52 9.51 -1.90
CA CYS A 46 -8.22 10.72 -1.12
C CYS A 46 -6.99 10.55 -0.22
N THR A 47 -6.71 9.34 0.24
CA THR A 47 -5.54 9.03 1.08
C THR A 47 -4.26 8.90 0.27
N VAL A 48 -4.29 8.14 -0.82
CA VAL A 48 -3.07 7.70 -1.53
C VAL A 48 -3.04 8.04 -3.02
N GLY A 49 -4.18 8.36 -3.61
CA GLY A 49 -4.34 8.50 -5.06
C GLY A 49 -4.01 9.90 -5.60
N PRO A 50 -4.21 10.09 -6.93
CA PRO A 50 -3.91 11.35 -7.61
C PRO A 50 -4.83 12.50 -7.15
N LYS A 51 -4.28 13.72 -7.06
CA LYS A 51 -5.02 14.95 -6.73
C LYS A 51 -5.70 15.51 -7.99
N GLY A 52 -7.01 15.79 -7.92
CA GLY A 52 -7.83 16.20 -9.08
C GLY A 52 -9.33 16.00 -8.84
N ARG A 53 -10.19 16.43 -9.78
CA ARG A 53 -11.64 16.20 -9.70
C ARG A 53 -12.05 14.85 -10.31
N GLU A 54 -11.33 14.41 -11.33
CA GLU A 54 -11.55 13.16 -12.05
C GLU A 54 -10.37 12.22 -11.81
N PHE A 55 -10.62 10.91 -11.82
CA PHE A 55 -9.59 9.87 -11.68
C PHE A 55 -10.11 8.54 -12.22
N GLU A 56 -9.19 7.67 -12.65
CA GLU A 56 -9.50 6.29 -12.99
C GLU A 56 -9.11 5.36 -11.85
N ILE A 57 -9.82 4.22 -11.70
CA ILE A 57 -9.51 3.22 -10.67
C ILE A 57 -8.07 2.72 -10.80
N ALA A 58 -7.58 2.57 -12.04
CA ALA A 58 -6.21 2.16 -12.31
C ALA A 58 -5.16 3.10 -11.70
N ASP A 59 -5.43 4.41 -11.64
CA ASP A 59 -4.52 5.37 -11.02
C ASP A 59 -4.43 5.16 -9.50
N VAL A 60 -5.57 4.81 -8.88
CA VAL A 60 -5.63 4.52 -7.44
C VAL A 60 -4.89 3.23 -7.14
N VAL A 61 -5.09 2.18 -7.96
CA VAL A 61 -4.39 0.90 -7.82
C VAL A 61 -2.88 1.12 -7.96
N LYS A 62 -2.43 1.84 -8.99
CA LYS A 62 -1.02 2.16 -9.19
C LYS A 62 -0.43 2.91 -8.00
N ALA A 63 -1.17 3.86 -7.43
CA ALA A 63 -0.72 4.59 -6.24
C ALA A 63 -0.62 3.69 -5.00
N VAL A 64 -1.56 2.75 -4.84
CA VAL A 64 -1.47 1.71 -3.81
C VAL A 64 -0.27 0.81 -4.04
N GLU A 65 -0.01 0.36 -5.27
CA GLU A 65 1.15 -0.46 -5.63
C GLU A 65 2.47 0.27 -5.37
N GLN A 66 2.53 1.59 -5.65
CA GLN A 66 3.71 2.41 -5.34
C GLN A 66 4.00 2.50 -3.85
N ILE A 67 2.96 2.57 -3.01
CA ILE A 67 3.11 2.54 -1.55
C ILE A 67 3.42 1.14 -1.06
N ALA A 68 2.70 0.16 -1.60
CA ALA A 68 2.87 -1.24 -1.26
C ALA A 68 4.30 -1.66 -1.55
N GLY A 69 4.90 -1.19 -2.65
CA GLY A 69 6.27 -1.47 -3.10
C GLY A 69 6.47 -2.94 -3.50
N ASN A 70 7.56 -3.23 -4.20
CA ASN A 70 7.96 -4.62 -4.50
C ASN A 70 8.96 -5.08 -3.45
N TRP A 71 8.49 -5.19 -2.20
CA TRP A 71 9.34 -5.55 -1.07
C TRP A 71 9.65 -7.05 -1.09
N HIS A 72 10.92 -7.35 -0.88
CA HIS A 72 11.51 -8.65 -0.71
C HIS A 72 11.94 -8.82 0.74
N ASP A 73 11.79 -10.02 1.29
CA ASP A 73 12.29 -10.33 2.63
C ASP A 73 13.81 -10.10 2.68
N ALA A 74 14.29 -9.53 3.78
CA ALA A 74 15.72 -9.29 4.00
C ALA A 74 16.40 -10.54 4.56
N ASP A 75 16.67 -11.54 3.72
CA ASP A 75 17.45 -12.72 4.12
C ASP A 75 18.95 -12.35 4.27
N PRO A 76 19.60 -12.63 5.42
CA PRO A 76 21.04 -12.40 5.62
C PRO A 76 21.95 -13.07 4.57
N GLU A 77 21.51 -14.17 3.96
CA GLU A 77 22.26 -14.93 2.95
C GLU A 77 21.96 -14.49 1.51
N GLU A 78 20.87 -13.74 1.29
CA GLU A 78 20.46 -13.26 -0.02
C GLU A 78 20.96 -11.84 -0.28
N ASP A 79 21.97 -11.73 -1.15
CA ASP A 79 22.47 -10.44 -1.62
C ASP A 79 21.49 -9.82 -2.64
N PRO A 80 20.92 -8.62 -2.40
CA PRO A 80 20.04 -7.97 -3.36
C PRO A 80 20.70 -7.72 -4.73
N GLY A 81 22.04 -7.62 -4.78
CA GLY A 81 22.79 -7.48 -6.04
C GLY A 81 22.59 -6.15 -6.79
N LEU A 82 21.69 -5.29 -6.31
CA LEU A 82 21.35 -4.02 -6.95
C LEU A 82 22.26 -2.88 -6.48
N PRO A 83 22.55 -1.89 -7.35
CA PRO A 83 23.38 -0.75 -6.98
C PRO A 83 22.71 0.17 -5.96
N MET A 84 21.38 0.19 -5.91
CA MET A 84 20.60 1.06 -5.04
C MET A 84 19.29 0.38 -4.63
N ILE A 85 19.03 0.35 -3.33
CA ILE A 85 17.82 -0.25 -2.75
C ILE A 85 17.21 0.65 -1.69
N ASP A 86 15.91 0.51 -1.46
CA ASP A 86 15.26 1.03 -0.26
C ASP A 86 15.19 -0.08 0.79
N LEU A 87 15.42 0.27 2.05
CA LEU A 87 15.37 -0.65 3.18
C LEU A 87 14.18 -0.30 4.08
N ARG A 88 13.45 -1.31 4.53
CA ARG A 88 12.47 -1.17 5.61
C ARG A 88 13.04 -1.78 6.88
N LEU A 89 13.09 -0.97 7.93
CA LEU A 89 13.55 -1.40 9.25
C LEU A 89 12.42 -2.01 10.08
N SER A 90 12.78 -2.77 11.11
CA SER A 90 11.87 -3.46 12.04
C SER A 90 10.91 -2.51 12.76
N CYS A 91 11.32 -1.24 12.93
CA CYS A 91 10.51 -0.17 13.51
C CYS A 91 9.52 0.48 12.52
N GLY A 92 9.48 0.03 11.26
CA GLY A 92 8.63 0.57 10.20
C GLY A 92 9.21 1.76 9.44
N THR A 93 10.41 2.24 9.82
CA THR A 93 11.11 3.29 9.08
C THR A 93 11.56 2.78 7.73
N VAL A 94 11.36 3.58 6.68
CA VAL A 94 11.89 3.29 5.33
C VAL A 94 13.06 4.22 5.04
N LEU A 95 14.22 3.63 4.79
CA LEU A 95 15.42 4.33 4.34
C LEU A 95 15.52 4.18 2.83
N THR A 96 15.35 5.29 2.11
CA THR A 96 15.41 5.25 0.65
C THR A 96 16.83 5.49 0.15
N ARG A 97 17.13 4.92 -1.03
CA ARG A 97 18.36 5.13 -1.79
C ARG A 97 19.64 4.72 -1.05
N CYS A 98 19.64 3.55 -0.43
CA CYS A 98 20.85 2.98 0.12
C CYS A 98 21.76 2.49 -1.01
N GLU A 99 22.98 3.02 -1.07
CA GLU A 99 23.93 2.77 -2.16
C GLU A 99 24.82 1.57 -1.86
N ARG A 100 25.02 0.69 -2.84
CA ARG A 100 25.95 -0.42 -2.72
C ARG A 100 27.40 0.09 -2.76
N ARG A 101 28.21 -0.27 -1.76
CA ARG A 101 29.62 0.17 -1.65
C ARG A 101 30.64 -0.88 -2.10
N SER A 102 30.55 -2.11 -1.60
CA SER A 102 31.59 -3.13 -1.79
C SER A 102 31.10 -4.55 -1.46
N LEU A 103 31.97 -5.56 -1.65
CA LEU A 103 31.77 -6.95 -1.22
C LEU A 103 32.48 -7.22 0.13
N PRO A 104 31.91 -8.03 1.04
CA PRO A 104 30.54 -8.58 0.99
C PRO A 104 29.50 -7.45 1.01
N PHE A 105 28.30 -7.71 0.48
CA PHE A 105 27.36 -6.65 0.17
C PHE A 105 27.11 -5.73 1.37
N THR A 106 27.38 -4.45 1.14
CA THR A 106 27.20 -3.37 2.12
C THR A 106 26.46 -2.24 1.44
N TYR A 107 25.37 -1.81 2.07
CA TYR A 107 24.50 -0.74 1.62
C TYR A 107 24.63 0.47 2.54
N HIS A 108 25.05 1.59 1.97
CA HIS A 108 25.29 2.84 2.69
C HIS A 108 24.12 3.78 2.53
N TRP A 109 23.58 4.28 3.65
CA TRP A 109 22.57 5.33 3.63
C TRP A 109 23.21 6.69 3.90
N GLU A 110 23.32 7.52 2.85
CA GLU A 110 24.09 8.77 2.86
C GLU A 110 23.61 9.78 3.92
N PHE A 111 22.29 9.92 4.11
CA PHE A 111 21.72 10.92 5.03
C PHE A 111 22.05 10.65 6.50
N GLY A 112 22.16 9.38 6.89
CA GLY A 112 22.52 8.98 8.25
C GLY A 112 24.00 8.63 8.42
N ALA A 113 24.75 8.50 7.31
CA ALA A 113 26.08 7.91 7.28
C ALA A 113 26.13 6.53 7.96
N ILE A 114 25.13 5.68 7.70
CA ILE A 114 24.98 4.35 8.28
C ILE A 114 25.25 3.30 7.20
N ASP A 115 26.00 2.26 7.56
CA ASP A 115 26.23 1.09 6.71
C ASP A 115 25.38 -0.08 7.19
N PHE A 116 24.69 -0.74 6.26
CA PHE A 116 23.95 -1.98 6.47
C PHE A 116 24.68 -3.12 5.77
N THR A 117 24.95 -4.17 6.53
CA THR A 117 25.64 -5.37 6.09
C THR A 117 24.70 -6.57 6.14
N SER A 118 25.15 -7.74 5.66
CA SER A 118 24.38 -8.98 5.78
C SER A 118 23.91 -9.32 7.20
N LYS A 119 24.59 -8.81 8.25
CA LYS A 119 24.17 -9.02 9.65
C LYS A 119 22.93 -8.23 10.05
N ASP A 120 22.66 -7.14 9.34
CA ASP A 120 21.53 -6.24 9.61
C ASP A 120 20.27 -6.73 8.90
N PHE A 121 20.45 -7.43 7.76
CA PHE A 121 19.39 -8.12 7.02
C PHE A 121 18.87 -9.29 7.85
N GLY A 122 17.55 -9.34 8.04
CA GLY A 122 16.87 -10.34 8.87
C GLY A 122 16.95 -10.05 10.37
N ALA A 123 17.62 -8.95 10.74
CA ALA A 123 17.69 -8.43 12.10
C ALA A 123 16.90 -7.11 12.19
N ASP A 124 17.55 -5.97 11.96
CA ASP A 124 16.86 -4.68 11.96
C ASP A 124 16.30 -4.33 10.59
N VAL A 125 16.95 -4.73 9.50
CA VAL A 125 16.40 -4.64 8.14
C VAL A 125 15.51 -5.85 7.91
N ILE A 126 14.21 -5.62 7.69
CA ILE A 126 13.22 -6.69 7.55
C ILE A 126 12.82 -6.93 6.09
N GLU A 127 12.82 -5.88 5.27
CA GLU A 127 12.47 -5.96 3.86
C GLU A 127 13.33 -4.97 3.06
N TRP A 128 13.50 -5.24 1.77
CA TRP A 128 14.16 -4.34 0.82
C TRP A 128 13.41 -4.29 -0.51
N GLN A 129 13.59 -3.24 -1.29
CA GLN A 129 13.12 -3.17 -2.68
C GLN A 129 14.11 -2.42 -3.55
N GLU A 130 14.03 -2.57 -4.87
CA GLU A 130 14.76 -1.71 -5.79
C GLU A 130 14.34 -0.24 -5.62
N SER A 131 15.30 0.67 -5.45
CA SER A 131 14.99 2.09 -5.38
C SER A 131 14.48 2.60 -6.74
N PRO A 132 13.40 3.39 -6.79
CA PRO A 132 12.93 3.96 -8.04
C PRO A 132 13.99 4.87 -8.69
N PRO A 133 14.06 4.92 -10.04
CA PRO A 133 15.03 5.72 -10.76
C PRO A 133 14.85 7.21 -10.46
N VAL A 134 15.97 7.96 -10.41
CA VAL A 134 15.94 9.42 -10.29
C VAL A 134 15.22 9.99 -11.52
N PRO A 135 14.16 10.80 -11.38
CA PRO A 135 13.60 11.52 -12.51
C PRO A 135 14.68 12.45 -13.07
N ALA A 136 14.97 12.32 -14.37
CA ALA A 136 15.94 13.19 -15.04
C ALA A 136 15.55 14.66 -14.81
N GLU A 137 16.49 15.49 -14.37
CA GLU A 137 16.26 16.92 -14.21
C GLU A 137 15.81 17.50 -15.56
N PRO A 138 14.75 18.32 -15.60
CA PRO A 138 14.39 19.03 -16.82
C PRO A 138 15.54 19.97 -17.19
N ILE A 139 16.06 19.79 -18.40
CA ILE A 139 17.09 20.62 -19.04
C ILE A 139 16.57 22.04 -19.25
#